data_AF-A0A845JXA0-F1
#
_entry.id   AF-A0A845JXA0-F1
#
_cell.length_a   1.000
_cell.length_b   1.000
_cell.length_c   1.000
_cell.angle_alpha   90.00
_cell.angle_beta   90.00
_cell.angle_gamma   90.00
#
_symmetry.space_group_name_H-M   'P 1'
#
loop_
_entity.id
_entity.type
_entity.pdbx_description
1 polymer ?
#
loop_
_entity_poly.entity_id
_entity_poly.type
_entity_poly.pdbx_seq_one_letter_code
_entity_poly.pdbx_strand_id
1 'polypeptide(L)'
;ADAIALSNSALQAIGCIGMRACNTNNCPVGIATQKEHLRQRLVIEESARRLKNFFEASVELMQVMARACGHRHLNEFNLNDLTTWKKDMANLSGVSFGGVR
;
A
#
# COMPACT_ATOMS: atom_id res chain seq x y z
N ALA A 1 -11.23 8.67 7.46
CA ALA A 1 -10.71 8.99 6.12
C ALA A 1 -11.54 8.21 5.12
N ASP A 2 -12.05 8.86 4.08
CA ASP A 2 -13.00 8.24 3.14
C ASP A 2 -12.31 7.66 1.90
N ALA A 3 -11.05 8.00 1.68
CA ALA A 3 -10.20 7.46 0.61
C ALA A 3 -8.74 7.37 1.05
N ILE A 4 -7.98 6.48 0.41
CA ILE A 4 -6.55 6.28 0.63
C ILE A 4 -5.82 6.51 -0.68
N ALA A 5 -4.94 7.52 -0.72
CA ALA A 5 -4.07 7.78 -1.86
C ALA A 5 -2.83 6.88 -1.80
N LEU A 6 -2.54 6.18 -2.88
CA LEU A 6 -1.38 5.30 -3.00
C LEU A 6 -0.40 5.87 -4.02
N SER A 7 0.89 5.79 -3.69
CA SER A 7 1.98 6.28 -4.56
C SER A 7 3.05 5.19 -4.73
N ASN A 8 4.03 5.11 -3.83
CA ASN A 8 5.18 4.20 -3.96
C ASN A 8 4.78 2.73 -4.22
N SER A 9 3.78 2.21 -3.52
CA SER A 9 3.29 0.83 -3.71
C SER A 9 2.66 0.60 -5.09
N ALA A 10 1.88 1.57 -5.60
CA ALA A 10 1.34 1.53 -6.95
C ALA A 10 2.45 1.60 -8.01
N LEU A 11 3.48 2.43 -7.78
CA LEU A 11 4.66 2.49 -8.64
C LEU A 11 5.43 1.15 -8.66
N GLN A 12 5.54 0.48 -7.51
CA GLN A 12 6.14 -0.86 -7.42
C GLN A 12 5.31 -1.90 -8.18
N ALA A 13 3.98 -1.85 -8.06
CA ALA A 13 3.08 -2.76 -8.78
C ALA A 13 3.25 -2.67 -10.30
N ILE A 14 3.47 -1.46 -10.85
CA ILE A 14 3.73 -1.27 -12.28
C ILE A 14 5.18 -1.56 -12.71
N GLY A 15 6.09 -1.88 -11.78
CA GLY A 15 7.46 -2.31 -12.09
C GLY A 15 8.61 -1.51 -11.46
N CYS A 16 8.34 -0.58 -10.55
CA CYS A 16 9.41 0.17 -9.87
C CYS A 16 10.27 -0.76 -9.00
N ILE A 17 11.58 -0.76 -9.25
CA ILE A 17 12.57 -1.55 -8.51
C ILE A 17 13.24 -0.79 -7.35
N GLY A 18 12.76 0.41 -7.01
CA GLY A 18 13.29 1.18 -5.88
C GLY A 18 14.72 1.70 -6.07
N MET A 19 15.17 1.97 -7.31
CA MET A 19 16.52 2.48 -7.60
C MET A 19 16.83 3.86 -6.98
N ARG A 20 15.80 4.67 -6.70
CA ARG A 20 15.92 6.04 -6.14
C ARG A 20 16.69 7.02 -7.04
N ALA A 21 16.66 6.84 -8.36
CA ALA A 21 17.25 7.74 -9.35
C ALA A 21 16.19 8.59 -10.10
N CYS A 22 14.98 8.73 -9.55
CA CYS A 22 13.82 9.32 -10.24
C CYS A 22 14.06 10.76 -10.72
N ASN A 23 14.82 11.55 -9.96
CA ASN A 23 15.19 12.92 -10.29
C ASN A 23 16.24 13.04 -11.40
N THR A 24 16.93 11.95 -11.76
CA THR A 24 18.04 11.97 -12.73
C THR A 24 17.59 11.79 -14.18
N ASN A 25 16.29 11.55 -14.41
CA ASN A 25 15.74 11.18 -15.70
C ASN A 25 16.26 9.84 -16.26
N ASN A 26 16.90 9.00 -15.43
CA ASN A 26 17.50 7.71 -15.80
C ASN A 26 16.77 6.51 -15.18
N CYS A 27 15.44 6.57 -15.05
CA CYS A 27 14.68 5.43 -14.57
C CYS A 27 14.88 4.21 -15.49
N PRO A 28 15.44 3.09 -14.99
CA PRO A 28 15.85 1.98 -15.83
C PRO A 28 14.67 1.18 -16.37
N VAL A 29 13.50 1.30 -15.74
CA VAL A 29 12.24 0.60 -16.05
C VAL A 29 11.20 1.51 -16.72
N GLY A 30 11.57 2.74 -17.09
CA GLY A 30 10.70 3.60 -17.91
C GLY A 30 9.58 4.34 -17.18
N ILE A 31 9.50 4.26 -15.84
CA ILE A 31 8.43 4.91 -15.06
C ILE A 31 8.69 6.41 -14.86
N ALA A 32 9.86 6.77 -14.34
CA ALA A 32 10.22 8.15 -13.98
C ALA A 32 11.28 8.72 -14.94
N THR A 33 10.93 8.82 -16.22
CA THR A 33 11.83 9.35 -17.27
C THR A 33 11.03 9.92 -18.44
N GLN A 34 11.58 10.94 -19.10
CA GLN A 34 11.09 11.52 -20.35
C GLN A 34 11.94 11.09 -21.55
N LYS A 35 13.00 10.28 -21.34
CA LYS A 35 13.84 9.78 -22.43
C LYS A 35 13.11 8.67 -23.17
N GLU A 36 12.88 8.87 -24.47
CA GLU A 36 12.07 7.97 -25.29
C GLU A 36 12.49 6.49 -25.20
N HIS A 37 13.78 6.21 -25.39
CA HIS A 37 14.34 4.85 -25.30
C HIS A 37 14.23 4.20 -23.91
N LEU A 38 14.05 4.98 -22.84
CA LEU A 38 13.80 4.46 -21.49
C LEU A 38 12.30 4.26 -21.25
N ARG A 39 11.44 5.18 -21.71
CA ARG A 39 9.97 5.05 -21.61
C ARG A 39 9.46 3.78 -22.30
N GLN A 40 10.05 3.43 -23.43
CA GLN A 40 9.74 2.20 -24.17
C GLN A 40 9.97 0.90 -23.38
N ARG A 41 10.68 0.95 -22.25
CA ARG A 41 10.92 -0.22 -21.40
C ARG A 41 9.71 -0.56 -20.51
N LEU A 42 8.76 0.35 -20.34
CA LEU A 42 7.54 0.10 -19.57
C LEU A 42 6.53 -0.67 -20.43
N VAL A 43 6.24 -1.92 -20.06
CA VAL A 43 5.25 -2.77 -20.75
C VAL A 43 3.85 -2.44 -20.21
N ILE A 44 3.16 -1.51 -20.87
CA ILE A 44 1.90 -0.89 -20.38
C ILE A 44 0.85 -1.93 -19.97
N GLU A 45 0.50 -2.86 -20.86
CA GLU A 45 -0.56 -3.85 -20.60
C GLU A 45 -0.24 -4.74 -19.40
N GLU A 46 1.01 -5.19 -19.28
CA GLU A 46 1.43 -6.01 -18.16
C GLU A 46 1.43 -5.22 -16.85
N SER A 47 1.96 -4.00 -16.87
CA SER A 47 1.96 -3.08 -15.73
C SER A 47 0.56 -2.76 -15.25
N ALA A 48 -0.39 -2.52 -16.17
CA ALA A 48 -1.79 -2.26 -15.85
C ALA A 48 -2.45 -3.48 -15.17
N ARG A 49 -2.21 -4.69 -15.70
CA ARG A 49 -2.70 -5.93 -15.09
C ARG A 49 -2.14 -6.14 -13.68
N ARG A 50 -0.83 -5.91 -13.48
CA ARG A 50 -0.20 -6.02 -12.15
C ARG A 50 -0.78 -5.00 -11.16
N LEU A 51 -1.02 -3.77 -11.60
CA LEU A 51 -1.64 -2.73 -10.78
C LEU A 51 -3.07 -3.10 -10.38
N LYS A 52 -3.86 -3.63 -11.33
CA LYS A 52 -5.21 -4.14 -11.05
C LYS A 52 -5.17 -5.24 -9.98
N ASN A 53 -4.33 -6.25 -10.17
CA ASN A 53 -4.19 -7.35 -9.21
C ASN A 53 -3.77 -6.85 -7.82
N PHE A 54 -2.86 -5.88 -7.75
CA PHE A 54 -2.44 -5.26 -6.49
C PHE A 54 -3.62 -4.58 -5.77
N PHE A 55 -4.44 -3.80 -6.48
CA PHE A 55 -5.61 -3.16 -5.89
C PHE A 55 -6.68 -4.16 -5.47
N GLU A 56 -6.98 -5.17 -6.30
CA GLU A 56 -7.95 -6.21 -5.97
C GLU A 56 -7.54 -6.98 -4.71
N ALA A 57 -6.29 -7.44 -4.64
CA ALA A 57 -5.76 -8.14 -3.46
C ALA A 57 -5.73 -7.25 -2.21
N SER A 58 -5.40 -5.97 -2.37
CA SER A 58 -5.42 -5.01 -1.26
C SER A 58 -6.83 -4.83 -0.68
N VAL A 59 -7.84 -4.67 -1.55
CA VAL A 59 -9.24 -4.54 -1.14
C VAL A 59 -9.73 -5.83 -0.49
N GLU A 60 -9.39 -7.00 -1.04
CA GLU A 60 -9.75 -8.29 -0.44
C GLU A 60 -9.20 -8.44 0.98
N LEU A 61 -7.93 -8.10 1.19
CA LEU A 61 -7.31 -8.15 2.52
C LEU A 61 -7.95 -7.15 3.50
N MET A 62 -8.29 -5.95 3.04
CA MET A 62 -9.02 -4.96 3.84
C MET A 62 -10.40 -5.49 4.26
N GLN A 63 -11.12 -6.20 3.37
CA GLN A 63 -12.39 -6.84 3.69
C GLN A 63 -12.23 -7.97 4.72
N VAL A 64 -11.16 -8.76 4.63
CA VAL A 64 -10.85 -9.79 5.64
C VAL A 64 -10.65 -9.14 7.01
N MET A 65 -9.89 -8.04 7.08
CA MET A 65 -9.67 -7.30 8.33
C MET A 65 -10.98 -6.75 8.90
N ALA A 66 -11.83 -6.13 8.07
CA ALA A 66 -13.12 -5.60 8.52
C ALA A 66 -13.99 -6.70 9.15
N ARG A 67 -14.08 -7.87 8.49
CA ARG A 67 -14.80 -9.03 9.03
C ARG A 67 -14.21 -9.53 10.34
N ALA A 68 -12.88 -9.54 10.49
CA ALA A 68 -12.22 -9.96 11.72
C ALA A 68 -12.54 -9.01 12.90
N CYS A 69 -12.78 -7.73 12.63
CA CYS A 69 -13.24 -6.75 13.60
C CYS A 69 -14.77 -6.72 13.79
N GLY A 70 -15.53 -7.58 13.11
CA GLY A 70 -16.98 -7.63 13.21
C GLY A 70 -17.73 -6.60 12.36
N HIS A 71 -17.04 -5.95 11.43
CA HIS A 71 -17.59 -4.91 10.56
C HIS A 71 -18.01 -5.47 9.18
N ARG A 72 -19.07 -4.90 8.63
CA ARG A 72 -19.58 -5.17 7.27
C ARG A 72 -19.04 -4.18 6.25
N HIS A 73 -18.67 -2.98 6.69
CA HIS A 73 -18.12 -1.92 5.84
C HIS A 73 -16.85 -1.30 6.44
N LEU A 74 -15.94 -0.85 5.57
CA LEU A 74 -14.67 -0.26 5.98
C LEU A 74 -14.81 1.05 6.78
N ASN A 75 -15.93 1.76 6.63
CA ASN A 75 -16.18 2.99 7.37
C ASN A 75 -16.67 2.74 8.81
N GLU A 76 -16.93 1.49 9.20
CA GLU A 76 -17.33 1.11 10.55
C GLU A 76 -16.12 0.94 11.49
N PHE A 77 -14.90 0.90 10.94
CA PHE A 77 -13.68 0.92 11.74
C PHE A 77 -13.66 2.13 12.67
N ASN A 78 -13.33 1.87 13.93
CA ASN A 78 -13.27 2.87 14.99
C ASN A 78 -12.07 2.61 15.92
N LEU A 79 -11.89 3.49 16.91
CA LEU A 79 -10.73 3.42 17.81
C LEU A 79 -10.64 2.12 18.63
N ASN A 80 -11.76 1.43 18.85
CA ASN A 80 -11.75 0.16 19.60
C ASN A 80 -11.15 -1.00 18.79
N ASP A 81 -11.04 -0.85 17.46
CA ASP A 81 -10.40 -1.86 16.59
C ASP A 81 -8.87 -1.75 16.58
N LEU A 82 -8.32 -0.65 17.11
CA LEU A 82 -6.89 -0.40 17.13
C LEU A 82 -6.24 -1.12 18.32
N THR A 83 -5.25 -1.96 18.02
CA THR A 83 -4.48 -2.70 19.02
C THR A 83 -2.98 -2.62 18.74
N THR A 84 -2.17 -2.75 19.78
CA THR A 84 -0.71 -2.84 19.69
C THR A 84 -0.19 -4.06 20.44
N TRP A 85 0.80 -4.74 19.86
CA TRP A 85 1.53 -5.81 20.54
C TRP A 85 2.76 -5.28 21.30
N LYS A 86 3.05 -3.97 21.21
CA LYS A 86 4.18 -3.32 21.91
C LYS A 86 3.69 -2.63 23.18
N LYS A 87 4.21 -3.06 24.33
CA LYS A 87 3.83 -2.55 25.65
C LYS A 87 4.16 -1.07 25.83
N ASP A 88 5.33 -0.63 25.38
CA ASP A 88 5.71 0.78 25.46
C ASP A 88 4.78 1.68 24.66
N MET A 89 4.35 1.23 23.47
CA MET A 89 3.36 1.96 22.68
C MET A 89 2.00 2.01 23.37
N ALA A 90 1.55 0.92 23.98
CA ALA A 90 0.29 0.92 24.74
C ALA A 90 0.35 1.94 25.89
N ASN A 91 1.45 1.95 26.65
CA ASN A 91 1.65 2.88 27.76
C ASN A 91 1.71 4.34 27.30
N LEU A 92 2.36 4.63 26.17
CA LEU A 92 2.53 6.00 25.66
C LEU A 92 1.29 6.55 24.95
N SER A 93 0.59 5.70 24.19
CA SER A 93 -0.50 6.14 23.31
C SER A 93 -1.90 5.85 23.85
N GLY A 94 -2.03 5.02 24.89
CA GLY A 94 -3.31 4.55 25.40
C GLY A 94 -4.00 3.49 24.51
N VAL A 95 -3.38 3.10 23.40
CA VAL A 95 -3.88 2.00 22.54
C VAL A 95 -3.86 0.69 23.31
N SER A 96 -4.91 -0.11 23.17
CA SER A 96 -5.05 -1.37 23.87
C SER A 96 -3.93 -2.37 23.52
N PHE A 97 -3.38 -3.02 24.55
CA PHE A 97 -2.36 -4.04 24.40
C PHE A 97 -2.99 -5.39 24.06
N GLY A 98 -2.63 -5.96 22.91
CA GLY A 98 -3.17 -7.23 22.41
C GLY A 98 -2.34 -8.48 22.73
N GLY A 99 -1.29 -8.36 23.54
CA GLY A 99 -0.44 -9.49 23.93
C GLY A 99 -0.92 -10.22 25.20
N VAL A 100 -0.26 -11.32 25.54
CA VAL A 100 -0.47 -12.03 26.81
C VAL A 100 0.03 -11.14 27.96
N ARG A 101 -0.78 -11.00 29.01
CA ARG A 101 -0.45 -10.21 30.20
C ARG A 101 0.67 -10.85 31.02
#